data_AF-A0A2N7QD53-F1
#
_entry.id   AF-A0A2N7QD53-F1
#
_cell.length_a   1.000
_cell.length_b   1.000
_cell.length_c   1.000
_cell.angle_alpha   90.00
_cell.angle_beta   90.00
_cell.angle_gamma   90.00
#
_symmetry.space_group_name_H-M   'P 1'
#
loop_
_entity.id
_entity.type
_entity.pdbx_description
1 polymer ?
#
loop_
_entity_poly.entity_id
_entity_poly.type
_entity_poly.pdbx_seq_one_letter_code
_entity_poly.pdbx_strand_id
1 'polypeptide(L)'
;MKKELIKVLLEKGWIKKALKGTSFLEESERIEMLEKIFDKCVEEGLTYKAKMILELFPDSKKKEGLEKIYQRCIEMGLIDEAERLANLLNKKLTIEELERILIKCIKEGWIPKIRRIVELFPEYKRVELLERILTEPQWVEKIVRKSIEEAWVSELKEIAKLLPEEKEKIWLENILLATEWLEKALDKCFEGDSISKIRKVAELLPEPNRTEGLEKILIRCIQEGWITQAKQTAELLPEPNKTEGLEMILEKCIEKG
;
A
#
# COMPACT_ATOMS: atom_id res chain seq x y z
N MET A 1 5.59 -5.06 45.95
CA MET A 1 5.23 -3.67 45.53
C MET A 1 5.90 -3.26 44.21
N LYS A 2 7.21 -3.43 44.04
CA LYS A 2 7.95 -2.99 42.83
C LYS A 2 7.44 -3.63 41.52
N LYS A 3 7.22 -4.95 41.50
CA LYS A 3 6.66 -5.69 40.35
C LYS A 3 5.28 -5.18 39.93
N GLU A 4 4.41 -4.92 40.90
CA GLU A 4 3.04 -4.46 40.64
C GLU A 4 3.00 -3.06 40.03
N LEU A 5 3.89 -2.17 40.49
CA LEU A 5 4.05 -0.86 39.87
C LEU A 5 4.48 -0.98 38.40
N ILE A 6 5.39 -1.91 38.07
CA ILE A 6 5.84 -2.13 36.68
C ILE A 6 4.69 -2.58 35.79
N LYS A 7 3.80 -3.46 36.27
CA LYS A 7 2.58 -3.86 35.52
C LYS A 7 1.69 -2.66 35.24
N VAL A 8 1.40 -1.83 36.24
CA VAL A 8 0.59 -0.61 36.06
C VAL A 8 1.23 0.35 35.05
N LEU A 9 2.56 0.50 35.08
CA LEU A 9 3.29 1.30 34.10
C LEU A 9 3.13 0.74 32.68
N LEU A 10 3.19 -0.59 32.54
CA LEU A 10 3.03 -1.27 31.26
C LEU A 10 1.60 -1.15 30.71
N GLU A 11 0.59 -1.32 31.56
CA GLU A 11 -0.83 -1.13 31.22
C GLU A 11 -1.14 0.29 30.73
N LYS A 12 -0.45 1.29 31.30
CA LYS A 12 -0.53 2.69 30.85
C LYS A 12 0.27 2.98 29.56
N GLY A 13 0.88 1.97 28.95
CA GLY A 13 1.72 2.13 27.74
C GLY A 13 3.10 2.77 28.03
N TRP A 14 3.50 2.92 29.29
CA TRP A 14 4.77 3.56 29.66
C TRP A 14 5.94 2.57 29.61
N ILE A 15 6.12 1.91 28.46
CA ILE A 15 7.10 0.83 28.22
C ILE A 15 8.50 1.19 28.70
N LYS A 16 9.01 2.40 28.40
CA LYS A 16 10.35 2.84 28.81
C LYS A 16 10.51 2.91 30.34
N LYS A 17 9.46 3.35 31.05
CA LYS A 17 9.47 3.42 32.52
C LYS A 17 9.35 2.02 33.13
N ALA A 18 8.48 1.18 32.57
CA ALA A 18 8.33 -0.22 32.96
C ALA A 18 9.66 -0.97 32.82
N LEU A 19 10.34 -0.85 31.67
CA LEU A 19 11.63 -1.47 31.39
C LEU A 19 12.71 -1.03 32.39
N LYS A 20 12.83 0.28 32.66
CA LYS A 20 13.76 0.78 33.68
C LYS A 20 13.47 0.20 35.06
N GLY A 21 12.19 0.06 35.40
CA GLY A 21 11.75 -0.54 36.67
C GLY A 21 12.24 -1.98 36.87
N THR A 22 12.40 -2.75 35.80
CA THR A 22 12.86 -4.16 35.89
C THR A 22 14.25 -4.31 36.49
N SER A 23 15.10 -3.28 36.41
CA SER A 23 16.44 -3.30 37.02
C SER A 23 16.45 -3.37 38.55
N PHE A 24 15.30 -3.14 39.21
CA PHE A 24 15.14 -3.21 40.66
C PHE A 24 14.50 -4.51 41.16
N LEU A 25 14.33 -5.50 40.28
CA LEU A 25 13.76 -6.81 40.58
C LEU A 25 14.85 -7.86 40.68
N GLU A 26 14.57 -8.94 41.43
CA GLU A 26 15.36 -10.16 41.43
C GLU A 26 15.32 -10.82 40.04
N GLU A 27 16.35 -11.59 39.69
CA GLU A 27 16.56 -12.05 38.30
C GLU A 27 15.37 -12.85 37.75
N SER A 28 14.76 -13.74 38.54
CA SER A 28 13.58 -14.51 38.11
C SER A 28 12.36 -13.63 37.82
N GLU A 29 12.08 -12.66 38.70
CA GLU A 29 10.99 -11.69 38.50
C GLU A 29 11.30 -10.71 37.36
N ARG A 30 12.57 -10.33 37.21
CA ARG A 30 13.05 -9.46 36.15
C ARG A 30 12.82 -10.10 34.79
N ILE A 31 13.21 -11.37 34.60
CA ILE A 31 12.99 -12.10 33.35
C ILE A 31 11.49 -12.19 33.04
N GLU A 32 10.66 -12.60 34.01
CA GLU A 32 9.19 -12.64 33.82
C GLU A 32 8.65 -11.27 33.39
N MET A 33 9.17 -10.19 33.98
CA MET A 33 8.69 -8.86 33.69
C MET A 33 9.16 -8.35 32.32
N LEU A 34 10.40 -8.67 31.95
CA LEU A 34 10.95 -8.41 30.62
C LEU A 34 10.16 -9.14 29.53
N GLU A 35 9.72 -10.38 29.76
CA GLU A 35 8.86 -11.14 28.83
C GLU A 35 7.53 -10.44 28.58
N LYS A 36 6.84 -9.97 29.61
CA LYS A 36 5.57 -9.24 29.43
C LYS A 36 5.76 -7.92 28.68
N ILE A 37 6.85 -7.19 28.96
CA ILE A 37 7.15 -5.93 28.25
C ILE A 37 7.51 -6.23 26.79
N PHE A 38 8.27 -7.29 26.56
CA PHE A 38 8.61 -7.77 25.22
C PHE A 38 7.37 -8.14 24.42
N ASP A 39 6.50 -8.99 24.96
CA ASP A 39 5.26 -9.43 24.31
C ASP A 39 4.37 -8.22 23.99
N LYS A 40 4.27 -7.26 24.92
CA LYS A 40 3.55 -6.00 24.67
C LYS A 40 4.16 -5.19 23.51
N CYS A 41 5.49 -5.12 23.42
CA CYS A 41 6.16 -4.45 22.30
C CYS A 41 5.89 -5.16 20.97
N VAL A 42 5.87 -6.51 20.97
CA VAL A 42 5.53 -7.30 19.79
C VAL A 42 4.07 -7.04 19.39
N GLU A 43 3.13 -7.15 20.32
CA GLU A 43 1.71 -6.86 20.07
C GLU A 43 1.50 -5.45 19.48
N GLU A 44 2.18 -4.44 19.99
CA GLU A 44 2.09 -3.07 19.47
C GLU A 44 2.89 -2.81 18.18
N GLY A 45 3.64 -3.81 17.68
CA GLY A 45 4.46 -3.66 16.47
C GLY A 45 5.73 -2.84 16.67
N LEU A 46 6.16 -2.65 17.91
CA LEU A 46 7.36 -1.91 18.29
C LEU A 46 8.62 -2.78 18.14
N THR A 47 8.85 -3.30 16.92
CA THR A 47 9.87 -4.31 16.59
C THR A 47 11.27 -3.92 17.07
N TYR A 48 11.69 -2.66 16.87
CA TYR A 48 12.99 -2.16 17.34
C TYR A 48 13.13 -2.26 18.87
N LYS A 49 12.09 -1.86 19.62
CA LYS A 49 12.12 -1.96 21.09
C LYS A 49 12.08 -3.41 21.55
N ALA A 50 11.29 -4.26 20.89
CA ALA A 50 11.25 -5.69 21.19
C ALA A 50 12.64 -6.33 21.03
N LYS A 51 13.38 -6.00 19.94
CA LYS A 51 14.77 -6.44 19.75
C LYS A 51 15.69 -5.97 20.87
N MET A 52 15.62 -4.68 21.25
CA MET A 52 16.43 -4.16 22.35
C MET A 52 16.16 -4.88 23.68
N ILE A 53 14.90 -5.24 23.96
CA ILE A 53 14.53 -5.99 25.16
C ILE A 53 15.05 -7.43 25.06
N LEU A 54 15.01 -8.02 23.88
CA LEU A 54 15.47 -9.39 23.63
C LEU A 54 16.97 -9.56 23.89
N GLU A 55 17.78 -8.52 23.68
CA GLU A 55 19.21 -8.53 24.06
C GLU A 55 19.43 -8.70 25.57
N LEU A 56 18.42 -8.39 26.40
CA LEU A 56 18.45 -8.57 27.85
C LEU A 56 18.00 -9.98 28.27
N PHE A 57 17.55 -10.82 27.34
CA PHE A 57 17.12 -12.18 27.66
C PHE A 57 18.31 -13.14 27.73
N PRO A 58 18.19 -14.23 28.50
CA PRO A 58 19.09 -15.36 28.37
C PRO A 58 19.11 -15.90 26.93
N ASP A 59 20.27 -16.38 26.48
CA ASP A 59 20.44 -16.86 25.09
C ASP A 59 19.44 -17.97 24.71
N SER A 60 19.04 -18.81 25.67
CA SER A 60 18.03 -19.85 25.48
C SER A 60 16.67 -19.34 25.01
N LYS A 61 16.33 -18.07 25.28
CA LYS A 61 15.05 -17.44 24.88
C LYS A 61 15.17 -16.52 23.66
N LYS A 62 16.39 -16.17 23.23
CA LYS A 62 16.60 -15.22 22.11
C LYS A 62 16.01 -15.72 20.81
N LYS A 63 16.20 -16.99 20.48
CA LYS A 63 15.65 -17.58 19.25
C LYS A 63 14.12 -17.54 19.23
N GLU A 64 13.47 -17.90 20.33
CA GLU A 64 12.00 -17.85 20.45
C GLU A 64 11.47 -16.41 20.32
N GLY A 65 12.14 -15.44 20.96
CA GLY A 65 11.75 -14.03 20.83
C GLY A 65 11.92 -13.50 19.40
N LEU A 66 13.01 -13.87 18.71
CA LEU A 66 13.18 -13.50 17.29
C LEU A 66 12.06 -14.07 16.42
N GLU A 67 11.64 -15.31 16.68
CA GLU A 67 10.50 -15.94 15.98
C GLU A 67 9.19 -15.17 16.25
N LYS A 68 8.92 -14.76 17.50
CA LYS A 68 7.75 -13.92 17.84
C LYS A 68 7.75 -12.59 17.08
N ILE A 69 8.89 -11.88 17.03
CA ILE A 69 8.99 -10.62 16.28
C ILE A 69 8.79 -10.88 14.78
N TYR A 70 9.38 -11.97 14.27
CA TYR A 70 9.27 -12.36 12.86
C TYR A 70 7.82 -12.60 12.45
N GLN A 71 7.08 -13.39 13.22
CA GLN A 71 5.65 -13.65 12.97
C GLN A 71 4.84 -12.36 13.01
N ARG A 72 5.16 -11.45 13.93
CA ARG A 72 4.50 -10.14 13.97
C ARG A 72 4.78 -9.30 12.74
N CYS A 73 6.01 -9.33 12.21
CA CYS A 73 6.35 -8.62 10.97
C CYS A 73 5.52 -9.14 9.78
N ILE A 74 5.27 -10.46 9.73
CA ILE A 74 4.39 -11.07 8.72
C ILE A 74 2.96 -10.52 8.86
N GLU A 75 2.39 -10.57 10.07
CA GLU A 75 1.03 -10.07 10.35
C GLU A 75 0.85 -8.58 10.04
N MET A 76 1.90 -7.79 10.23
CA MET A 76 1.92 -6.36 9.95
C MET A 76 2.28 -6.00 8.51
N GLY A 77 2.66 -6.97 7.67
CA GLY A 77 3.07 -6.70 6.28
C GLY A 77 4.43 -5.98 6.15
N LEU A 78 5.34 -6.20 7.10
CA LEU A 78 6.67 -5.58 7.13
C LEU A 78 7.72 -6.46 6.42
N ILE A 79 7.63 -6.54 5.08
CA ILE A 79 8.47 -7.44 4.27
C ILE A 79 9.98 -7.30 4.53
N ASP A 80 10.50 -6.07 4.55
CA ASP A 80 11.94 -5.81 4.82
C ASP A 80 12.41 -6.39 6.15
N GLU A 81 11.58 -6.22 7.17
CA GLU A 81 11.92 -6.61 8.52
C GLU A 81 11.77 -8.12 8.71
N ALA A 82 10.75 -8.71 8.08
CA ALA A 82 10.58 -10.15 8.01
C ALA A 82 11.78 -10.82 7.32
N GLU A 83 12.25 -10.33 6.17
CA GLU A 83 13.42 -10.87 5.47
C GLU A 83 14.70 -10.80 6.33
N ARG A 84 14.94 -9.66 6.98
CA ARG A 84 16.09 -9.52 7.90
C ARG A 84 16.03 -10.52 9.05
N LEU A 85 14.86 -10.69 9.65
CA LEU A 85 14.65 -11.62 10.75
C LEU A 85 14.74 -13.09 10.31
N ALA A 86 14.24 -13.43 9.11
CA ALA A 86 14.39 -14.75 8.53
C ALA A 86 15.88 -15.11 8.36
N ASN A 87 16.68 -14.17 7.85
CA ASN A 87 18.13 -14.35 7.73
C ASN A 87 18.81 -14.57 9.09
N LEU A 88 18.46 -13.80 10.12
CA LEU A 88 18.96 -14.01 11.48
C LEU A 88 18.57 -15.38 12.07
N LEU A 89 17.40 -15.89 11.66
CA LEU A 89 16.91 -17.22 12.03
C LEU A 89 17.44 -18.34 11.12
N ASN A 90 18.30 -18.02 10.16
CA ASN A 90 18.81 -18.94 9.13
C ASN A 90 17.70 -19.65 8.34
N LYS A 91 16.65 -18.92 7.98
CA LYS A 91 15.54 -19.41 7.15
C LYS A 91 15.21 -18.41 6.04
N LYS A 92 14.39 -18.85 5.08
CA LYS A 92 13.78 -18.00 4.04
C LYS A 92 12.30 -17.83 4.34
N LEU A 93 11.69 -16.75 3.85
CA LEU A 93 10.23 -16.63 3.85
C LEU A 93 9.64 -17.74 3.00
N THR A 94 8.60 -18.39 3.51
CA THR A 94 7.83 -19.34 2.71
C THR A 94 6.85 -18.60 1.79
N ILE A 95 6.29 -19.32 0.82
CA ILE A 95 5.25 -18.79 -0.07
C ILE A 95 4.04 -18.32 0.75
N GLU A 96 3.63 -19.10 1.74
CA GLU A 96 2.49 -18.79 2.62
C GLU A 96 2.74 -17.53 3.46
N GLU A 97 3.97 -17.30 3.91
CA GLU A 97 4.34 -16.10 4.65
C GLU A 97 4.32 -14.86 3.74
N LEU A 98 4.86 -14.97 2.52
CA LEU A 98 4.77 -13.91 1.51
C LEU A 98 3.31 -13.59 1.16
N GLU A 99 2.44 -14.59 1.04
CA GLU A 99 1.01 -14.38 0.76
C GLU A 99 0.33 -13.61 1.88
N ARG A 100 0.61 -13.94 3.14
CA ARG A 100 0.05 -13.22 4.30
C ARG A 100 0.50 -11.76 4.31
N ILE A 101 1.77 -11.50 4.02
CA ILE A 101 2.31 -10.14 3.88
C ILE A 101 1.63 -9.41 2.72
N LEU A 102 1.48 -10.05 1.57
CA LEU A 102 0.83 -9.48 0.38
C LEU A 102 -0.61 -9.07 0.69
N ILE A 103 -1.40 -9.98 1.28
CA ILE A 103 -2.79 -9.71 1.68
C ILE A 103 -2.86 -8.54 2.65
N LYS A 104 -1.93 -8.45 3.61
CA LYS A 104 -1.85 -7.30 4.52
C LYS A 104 -1.54 -6.01 3.76
N CYS A 105 -0.57 -6.01 2.84
CA CYS A 105 -0.23 -4.83 2.04
C CYS A 105 -1.39 -4.37 1.16
N ILE A 106 -2.15 -5.28 0.55
CA ILE A 106 -3.37 -4.98 -0.21
C ILE A 106 -4.43 -4.36 0.70
N LYS A 107 -4.66 -4.97 1.86
CA LYS A 107 -5.59 -4.45 2.87
C LYS A 107 -5.19 -3.10 3.43
N GLU A 108 -3.94 -2.68 3.36
CA GLU A 108 -3.49 -1.34 3.78
C GLU A 108 -3.27 -0.39 2.59
N GLY A 109 -3.27 -0.90 1.36
CA GLY A 109 -3.01 -0.12 0.14
C GLY A 109 -1.55 0.26 -0.06
N TRP A 110 -0.60 -0.54 0.43
CA TRP A 110 0.84 -0.25 0.31
C TRP A 110 1.40 -0.69 -1.05
N ILE A 111 1.09 0.07 -2.09
CA ILE A 111 1.34 -0.27 -3.51
C ILE A 111 2.80 -0.63 -3.81
N PRO A 112 3.82 0.15 -3.38
CA PRO A 112 5.22 -0.21 -3.65
C PRO A 112 5.63 -1.55 -3.02
N LYS A 113 5.07 -1.89 -1.85
CA LYS A 113 5.32 -3.17 -1.19
C LYS A 113 4.64 -4.32 -1.90
N ILE A 114 3.40 -4.13 -2.38
CA ILE A 114 2.67 -5.14 -3.17
C ILE A 114 3.52 -5.58 -4.35
N ARG A 115 4.01 -4.63 -5.16
CA ARG A 115 4.86 -4.92 -6.31
C ARG A 115 6.07 -5.78 -5.93
N ARG A 116 6.85 -5.33 -4.95
CA ARG A 116 8.04 -6.06 -4.51
C ARG A 116 7.70 -7.49 -4.07
N ILE A 117 6.65 -7.67 -3.27
CA ILE A 117 6.27 -9.00 -2.78
C ILE A 117 5.85 -9.91 -3.95
N VAL A 118 5.11 -9.38 -4.92
CA VAL A 118 4.70 -10.08 -6.14
C VAL A 118 5.92 -10.56 -6.95
N GLU A 119 6.97 -9.73 -7.04
CA GLU A 119 8.24 -10.09 -7.71
C GLU A 119 9.00 -11.22 -7.00
N LEU A 120 8.85 -11.37 -5.67
CA LEU A 120 9.48 -12.44 -4.89
C LEU A 120 8.86 -13.82 -5.10
N PHE A 121 7.63 -13.89 -5.63
CA PHE A 121 7.01 -15.18 -5.92
C PHE A 121 7.60 -15.84 -7.17
N PRO A 122 7.66 -17.19 -7.19
CA PRO A 122 7.80 -17.93 -8.44
C PRO A 122 6.69 -17.55 -9.42
N GLU A 123 6.98 -17.60 -10.72
CA GLU A 123 6.07 -17.15 -11.78
C GLU A 123 4.67 -17.78 -11.69
N TYR A 124 4.58 -19.11 -11.54
CA TYR A 124 3.29 -19.82 -11.44
C TYR A 124 2.43 -19.27 -10.29
N LYS A 125 3.06 -18.91 -9.16
CA LYS A 125 2.37 -18.43 -7.97
C LYS A 125 2.03 -16.96 -8.07
N ARG A 126 2.88 -16.18 -8.75
CA ARG A 126 2.63 -14.78 -9.06
C ARG A 126 1.35 -14.61 -9.86
N VAL A 127 1.19 -15.41 -10.92
CA VAL A 127 -0.01 -15.37 -11.78
C VAL A 127 -1.25 -15.74 -10.98
N GLU A 128 -1.23 -16.87 -10.24
CA GLU A 128 -2.34 -17.31 -9.40
C GLU A 128 -2.80 -16.22 -8.41
N LEU A 129 -1.86 -15.55 -7.75
CA LEU A 129 -2.17 -14.50 -6.77
C LEU A 129 -2.71 -13.23 -7.41
N LEU A 130 -2.12 -12.78 -8.52
CA LEU A 130 -2.61 -11.61 -9.23
C LEU A 130 -4.02 -11.87 -9.82
N GLU A 131 -4.28 -13.09 -10.33
CA GLU A 131 -5.63 -13.49 -10.73
C GLU A 131 -6.62 -13.46 -9.57
N ARG A 132 -6.23 -13.97 -8.40
CA ARG A 132 -7.06 -13.88 -7.20
C ARG A 132 -7.38 -12.44 -6.83
N ILE A 133 -6.39 -11.53 -6.92
CA ILE A 133 -6.62 -10.10 -6.67
C ILE A 133 -7.65 -9.54 -7.67
N LEU A 134 -7.56 -9.91 -8.94
CA LEU A 134 -8.52 -9.48 -9.97
C LEU A 134 -9.95 -9.96 -9.71
N THR A 135 -10.09 -11.14 -9.12
CA THR A 135 -11.41 -11.69 -8.78
C THR A 135 -12.04 -11.08 -7.53
N GLU A 136 -11.32 -10.21 -6.81
CA GLU A 136 -11.76 -9.58 -5.56
C GLU A 136 -11.94 -8.06 -5.77
N PRO A 137 -13.15 -7.59 -6.17
CA PRO A 137 -13.38 -6.19 -6.53
C PRO A 137 -12.99 -5.20 -5.43
N GLN A 138 -13.18 -5.58 -4.15
CA GLN A 138 -12.82 -4.74 -3.00
C GLN A 138 -11.31 -4.49 -2.90
N TRP A 139 -10.49 -5.45 -3.34
CA TRP A 139 -9.03 -5.31 -3.33
C TRP A 139 -8.58 -4.44 -4.50
N VAL A 140 -9.13 -4.68 -5.69
CA VAL A 140 -8.87 -3.84 -6.87
C VAL A 140 -9.23 -2.38 -6.58
N GLU A 141 -10.44 -2.11 -6.09
CA GLU A 141 -10.88 -0.75 -5.75
C GLU A 141 -9.93 -0.08 -4.75
N LYS A 142 -9.52 -0.82 -3.71
CA LYS A 142 -8.62 -0.29 -2.69
C LYS A 142 -7.23 0.02 -3.24
N ILE A 143 -6.67 -0.87 -4.04
CA ILE A 143 -5.37 -0.74 -4.70
C ILE A 143 -5.39 0.48 -5.64
N VAL A 144 -6.42 0.60 -6.48
CA VAL A 144 -6.58 1.70 -7.43
C VAL A 144 -6.70 3.02 -6.69
N ARG A 145 -7.65 3.14 -5.76
CA ARG A 145 -7.88 4.38 -5.00
C ARG A 145 -6.59 4.87 -4.33
N LYS A 146 -5.88 3.97 -3.62
CA LYS A 146 -4.65 4.31 -2.91
C LYS A 146 -3.50 4.71 -3.83
N SER A 147 -3.39 4.04 -4.99
CA SER A 147 -2.38 4.40 -5.99
C SER A 147 -2.60 5.80 -6.54
N ILE A 148 -3.86 6.23 -6.69
CA ILE A 148 -4.17 7.56 -7.21
C ILE A 148 -3.95 8.63 -6.16
N GLU A 149 -4.47 8.42 -4.93
CA GLU A 149 -4.24 9.31 -3.79
C GLU A 149 -2.75 9.64 -3.61
N GLU A 150 -1.92 8.59 -3.64
CA GLU A 150 -0.49 8.65 -3.33
C GLU A 150 0.41 8.71 -4.58
N ALA A 151 -0.17 8.84 -5.79
CA ALA A 151 0.53 8.97 -7.07
C ALA A 151 1.42 7.78 -7.50
N TRP A 152 1.08 6.56 -7.08
CA TRP A 152 1.72 5.28 -7.45
C TRP A 152 1.11 4.62 -8.70
N VAL A 153 0.67 5.42 -9.66
CA VAL A 153 -0.02 4.94 -10.86
C VAL A 153 0.92 4.14 -11.77
N SER A 154 2.21 4.50 -11.79
CA SER A 154 3.26 3.73 -12.48
C SER A 154 3.41 2.32 -11.93
N GLU A 155 3.31 2.15 -10.62
CA GLU A 155 3.51 0.88 -9.93
C GLU A 155 2.38 -0.09 -10.24
N LEU A 156 1.14 0.40 -10.41
CA LEU A 156 0.04 -0.42 -10.91
C LEU A 156 0.31 -0.95 -12.31
N LYS A 157 0.87 -0.12 -13.19
CA LYS A 157 1.27 -0.55 -14.54
C LYS A 157 2.33 -1.64 -14.48
N GLU A 158 3.33 -1.46 -13.63
CA GLU A 158 4.40 -2.44 -13.47
C GLU A 158 3.87 -3.76 -12.87
N ILE A 159 2.91 -3.72 -11.94
CA ILE A 159 2.22 -4.92 -11.45
C ILE A 159 1.44 -5.59 -12.58
N ALA A 160 0.73 -4.82 -13.42
CA ALA A 160 -0.05 -5.36 -14.53
C ALA A 160 0.84 -6.09 -15.55
N LYS A 161 2.03 -5.58 -15.85
CA LYS A 161 3.03 -6.22 -16.73
C LYS A 161 3.56 -7.56 -16.22
N LEU A 162 3.33 -7.89 -14.95
CA LEU A 162 3.70 -9.20 -14.39
C LEU A 162 2.67 -10.29 -14.70
N LEU A 163 1.53 -9.92 -15.30
CA LEU A 163 0.50 -10.84 -15.77
C LEU A 163 0.74 -11.25 -17.23
N PRO A 164 0.21 -12.42 -17.64
CA PRO A 164 0.07 -12.73 -19.07
C PRO A 164 -0.75 -11.65 -19.79
N GLU A 165 -0.48 -11.40 -21.06
CA GLU A 165 -1.07 -10.31 -21.86
C GLU A 165 -2.62 -10.25 -21.79
N GLU A 166 -3.28 -11.41 -21.88
CA GLU A 166 -4.74 -11.51 -21.76
C GLU A 166 -5.27 -10.99 -20.40
N LYS A 167 -4.50 -11.24 -19.34
CA LYS A 167 -4.84 -10.87 -17.96
C LYS A 167 -4.40 -9.46 -17.61
N GLU A 168 -3.33 -8.97 -18.21
CA GLU A 168 -2.92 -7.56 -18.14
C GLU A 168 -4.06 -6.67 -18.65
N LYS A 169 -4.67 -7.02 -19.79
CA LYS A 169 -5.82 -6.29 -20.32
C LYS A 169 -6.99 -6.27 -19.33
N ILE A 170 -7.37 -7.43 -18.78
CA ILE A 170 -8.43 -7.54 -17.76
C ILE A 170 -8.08 -6.73 -16.51
N TRP A 171 -6.80 -6.69 -16.12
CA TRP A 171 -6.35 -5.89 -14.98
C TRP A 171 -6.55 -4.39 -15.23
N LEU A 172 -6.15 -3.90 -16.39
CA LEU A 172 -6.38 -2.51 -16.77
C LEU A 172 -7.88 -2.19 -16.93
N GLU A 173 -8.68 -3.13 -17.42
CA GLU A 173 -10.14 -3.03 -17.48
C GLU A 173 -10.80 -3.07 -16.09
N ASN A 174 -10.26 -3.81 -15.12
CA ASN A 174 -10.78 -3.82 -13.75
C ASN A 174 -10.35 -2.56 -12.97
N ILE A 175 -9.17 -2.02 -13.27
CA ILE A 175 -8.80 -0.67 -12.84
C ILE A 175 -9.86 0.32 -13.35
N LEU A 176 -10.28 0.19 -14.62
CA LEU A 176 -11.35 0.96 -15.24
C LEU A 176 -12.73 0.71 -14.62
N LEU A 177 -13.14 -0.51 -14.30
CA LEU A 177 -14.47 -0.72 -13.70
C LEU A 177 -14.53 -0.18 -12.27
N ALA A 178 -13.41 -0.19 -11.55
CA ALA A 178 -13.27 0.59 -10.32
C ALA A 178 -13.40 2.10 -10.57
N THR A 179 -13.36 2.58 -11.83
CA THR A 179 -13.56 3.96 -12.24
C THR A 179 -15.01 4.43 -12.51
N GLU A 180 -16.06 3.72 -12.05
CA GLU A 180 -17.23 4.48 -11.56
C GLU A 180 -16.80 5.52 -10.48
N TRP A 181 -15.63 5.30 -9.88
CA TRP A 181 -14.89 6.29 -9.12
C TRP A 181 -14.32 7.46 -9.94
N LEU A 182 -14.02 7.38 -11.25
CA LEU A 182 -13.56 8.55 -12.02
C LEU A 182 -14.64 9.63 -12.01
N GLU A 183 -15.92 9.28 -12.16
CA GLU A 183 -17.01 10.25 -12.05
C GLU A 183 -17.08 10.84 -10.64
N LYS A 184 -17.05 9.99 -9.59
CA LYS A 184 -17.01 10.45 -8.18
C LYS A 184 -15.73 11.21 -7.81
N ALA A 185 -14.61 10.95 -8.47
CA ALA A 185 -13.32 11.59 -8.25
C ALA A 185 -13.26 12.92 -8.97
N LEU A 186 -13.74 12.98 -10.21
CA LEU A 186 -13.99 14.23 -10.93
C LEU A 186 -14.97 15.12 -10.16
N ASP A 187 -15.99 14.55 -9.52
CA ASP A 187 -16.91 15.27 -8.64
C ASP A 187 -16.28 15.71 -7.30
N LYS A 188 -15.25 15.02 -6.82
CA LYS A 188 -14.50 15.35 -5.59
C LYS A 188 -13.22 16.15 -5.83
N CYS A 189 -12.86 16.40 -7.09
CA CYS A 189 -11.68 17.19 -7.46
C CYS A 189 -11.92 18.67 -7.14
N PHE A 190 -11.61 19.09 -5.92
CA PHE A 190 -11.68 20.51 -5.54
C PHE A 190 -10.34 21.25 -5.68
N GLU A 191 -9.25 20.60 -6.11
CA GLU A 191 -7.94 21.22 -6.23
C GLU A 191 -7.14 20.66 -7.44
N GLY A 192 -6.50 21.55 -8.20
CA GLY A 192 -5.92 21.28 -9.53
C GLY A 192 -4.87 20.17 -9.60
N ASP A 193 -4.23 19.81 -8.49
CA ASP A 193 -3.25 18.71 -8.42
C ASP A 193 -3.90 17.32 -8.63
N SER A 194 -5.22 17.20 -8.41
CA SER A 194 -5.94 15.93 -8.53
C SER A 194 -6.18 15.51 -9.98
N ILE A 195 -6.33 16.48 -10.89
CA ILE A 195 -6.60 16.23 -12.31
C ILE A 195 -5.39 15.59 -13.00
N SER A 196 -4.18 16.05 -12.69
CA SER A 196 -2.94 15.48 -13.23
C SER A 196 -2.79 14.01 -12.84
N LYS A 197 -3.15 13.66 -11.59
CA LYS A 197 -3.13 12.27 -11.10
C LYS A 197 -4.17 11.41 -11.82
N ILE A 198 -5.39 11.92 -11.98
CA ILE A 198 -6.48 11.23 -12.69
C ILE A 198 -6.17 11.03 -14.18
N ARG A 199 -5.60 12.05 -14.84
CA ARG A 199 -5.18 11.96 -16.25
C ARG A 199 -4.16 10.87 -16.47
N LYS A 200 -3.14 10.78 -15.61
CA LYS A 200 -2.14 9.69 -15.66
C LYS A 200 -2.78 8.32 -15.58
N VAL A 201 -3.85 8.15 -14.82
CA VAL A 201 -4.59 6.88 -14.74
C VAL A 201 -5.31 6.60 -16.06
N ALA A 202 -6.00 7.61 -16.60
CA ALA A 202 -6.69 7.47 -17.88
C ALA A 202 -5.75 7.11 -19.03
N GLU A 203 -4.54 7.69 -19.05
CA GLU A 203 -3.49 7.37 -20.02
C GLU A 203 -3.00 5.92 -19.97
N LEU A 204 -3.16 5.22 -18.83
CA LEU A 204 -2.75 3.83 -18.69
C LEU A 204 -3.80 2.83 -19.20
N LEU A 205 -5.00 3.29 -19.50
CA LEU A 205 -6.08 2.42 -19.95
C LEU A 205 -5.80 1.88 -21.36
N PRO A 206 -6.29 0.68 -21.71
CA PRO A 206 -6.32 0.23 -23.09
C PRO A 206 -7.37 1.01 -23.89
N GLU A 207 -7.17 1.14 -25.20
CA GLU A 207 -8.22 1.66 -26.09
C GLU A 207 -9.42 0.68 -26.15
N PRO A 208 -10.67 1.18 -26.27
CA PRO A 208 -11.06 2.59 -26.46
C PRO A 208 -11.17 3.41 -25.16
N ASN A 209 -10.99 2.77 -24.01
CA ASN A 209 -11.30 3.34 -22.69
C ASN A 209 -10.37 4.49 -22.30
N ARG A 210 -9.13 4.46 -22.78
CA ARG A 210 -8.20 5.58 -22.66
C ARG A 210 -8.78 6.84 -23.29
N THR A 211 -9.26 6.75 -24.53
CA THR A 211 -9.88 7.87 -25.23
C THR A 211 -11.12 8.35 -24.47
N GLU A 212 -12.04 7.44 -24.12
CA GLU A 212 -13.27 7.80 -23.38
C GLU A 212 -12.98 8.47 -22.02
N GLY A 213 -12.02 7.94 -21.27
CA GLY A 213 -11.62 8.50 -19.97
C GLY A 213 -11.01 9.90 -20.11
N LEU A 214 -10.14 10.10 -21.11
CA LEU A 214 -9.55 11.41 -21.40
C LEU A 214 -10.61 12.42 -21.87
N GLU A 215 -11.60 12.01 -22.66
CA GLU A 215 -12.73 12.86 -23.06
C GLU A 215 -13.56 13.33 -21.87
N LYS A 216 -13.91 12.41 -20.95
CA LYS A 216 -14.65 12.76 -19.72
C LYS A 216 -13.89 13.78 -18.88
N ILE A 217 -12.58 13.58 -18.71
CA ILE A 217 -11.70 14.52 -17.99
C ILE A 217 -11.67 15.88 -18.71
N LEU A 218 -11.54 15.88 -20.04
CA LEU A 218 -11.51 17.07 -20.87
C LEU A 218 -12.80 17.89 -20.72
N ILE A 219 -13.95 17.25 -20.90
CA ILE A 219 -15.28 17.87 -20.77
C ILE A 219 -15.41 18.53 -19.39
N ARG A 220 -15.04 17.83 -18.31
CA ARG A 220 -15.10 18.40 -16.97
C ARG A 220 -14.16 19.59 -16.79
N CYS A 221 -12.93 19.51 -17.30
CA CYS A 221 -11.98 20.64 -17.25
C CYS A 221 -12.53 21.88 -17.97
N ILE A 222 -13.22 21.70 -19.11
CA ILE A 222 -13.85 22.79 -19.86
C ILE A 222 -15.01 23.40 -19.05
N GLN A 223 -15.87 22.56 -18.46
CA GLN A 223 -17.01 23.01 -17.64
C GLN A 223 -16.55 23.86 -16.44
N GLU A 224 -15.53 23.40 -15.71
CA GLU A 224 -14.98 24.11 -14.55
C GLU A 224 -14.09 25.31 -14.94
N GLY A 225 -13.72 25.44 -16.22
CA GLY A 225 -12.87 26.52 -16.73
C GLY A 225 -11.37 26.33 -16.51
N TRP A 226 -10.92 25.10 -16.27
CA TRP A 226 -9.50 24.76 -16.10
C TRP A 226 -8.80 24.59 -17.46
N ILE A 227 -8.67 25.70 -18.20
CA ILE A 227 -8.19 25.72 -19.60
C ILE A 227 -6.82 25.05 -19.77
N THR A 228 -5.86 25.31 -18.88
CA THR A 228 -4.52 24.68 -18.94
C THR A 228 -4.61 23.16 -18.84
N GLN A 229 -5.46 22.64 -17.94
CA GLN A 229 -5.63 21.20 -17.76
C GLN A 229 -6.43 20.59 -18.89
N ALA A 230 -7.45 21.30 -19.41
CA ALA A 230 -8.20 20.88 -20.59
C ALA A 230 -7.28 20.71 -21.79
N LYS A 231 -6.42 21.71 -22.07
CA LYS A 231 -5.45 21.65 -23.18
C LYS A 231 -4.50 20.46 -23.05
N GLN A 232 -3.92 20.25 -21.88
CA GLN A 232 -3.03 19.12 -21.63
C GLN A 232 -3.73 17.78 -21.83
N THR A 233 -5.00 17.66 -21.43
CA THR A 233 -5.79 16.43 -21.65
C THR A 233 -6.10 16.24 -23.14
N ALA A 234 -6.50 17.30 -23.85
CA ALA A 234 -6.83 17.25 -25.28
C ALA A 234 -5.61 16.84 -26.13
N GLU A 235 -4.41 17.30 -25.78
CA GLU A 235 -3.17 16.93 -26.49
C GLU A 235 -2.84 15.44 -26.46
N LEU A 236 -3.40 14.69 -25.51
CA LEU A 236 -3.21 13.25 -25.37
C LEU A 236 -4.23 12.43 -26.18
N LEU A 237 -5.33 13.03 -26.64
CA LEU A 237 -6.33 12.31 -27.42
C LEU A 237 -5.79 11.97 -28.83
N PRO A 238 -6.23 10.85 -29.43
CA PRO A 238 -5.99 10.60 -30.85
C PRO A 238 -6.83 11.57 -31.72
N GLU A 239 -6.46 11.71 -32.99
CA GLU A 239 -7.34 12.39 -33.95
C GLU A 239 -8.54 11.48 -34.30
N PRO A 240 -9.75 12.03 -34.49
CA PRO A 240 -10.10 13.47 -34.55
C PRO A 240 -10.39 14.12 -33.19
N ASN A 241 -10.49 13.34 -32.12
CA ASN A 241 -10.94 13.77 -30.78
C ASN A 241 -10.05 14.87 -30.18
N LYS A 242 -8.76 14.88 -30.51
CA LYS A 242 -7.85 15.98 -30.15
C LYS A 242 -8.26 17.30 -30.78
N THR A 243 -8.53 17.32 -32.08
CA THR A 243 -8.94 18.54 -32.79
C THR A 243 -10.27 19.05 -32.25
N GLU A 244 -11.27 18.19 -32.12
CA GLU A 244 -12.59 18.53 -31.55
C GLU A 244 -12.45 19.08 -30.13
N GLY A 245 -11.62 18.44 -29.30
CA GLY A 245 -11.36 18.87 -27.94
C GLY A 245 -10.72 20.26 -27.83
N LEU A 246 -9.76 20.57 -28.72
CA LEU A 246 -9.13 21.90 -28.77
C LEU A 246 -10.10 22.97 -29.27
N GLU A 247 -10.99 22.65 -30.21
CA GLU A 247 -12.05 23.54 -30.67
C GLU A 247 -13.02 23.90 -29.51
N MET A 248 -13.48 22.90 -28.75
CA MET A 248 -14.33 23.14 -27.58
C MET A 248 -13.65 24.04 -26.53
N ILE A 249 -12.34 23.90 -26.32
CA ILE A 249 -11.59 24.76 -25.41
C ILE A 249 -11.57 26.20 -25.93
N LEU A 250 -11.31 26.39 -27.23
CA LEU A 250 -11.26 27.71 -27.86
C LEU A 250 -12.62 28.42 -27.76
N GLU A 251 -13.71 27.72 -28.07
CA GLU A 251 -15.07 28.23 -27.90
C GLU A 251 -15.31 28.70 -26.47
N LYS A 252 -14.90 27.90 -25.48
CA LYS A 252 -15.08 28.27 -24.07
C LYS A 252 -14.26 29.48 -23.64
N CYS A 253 -13.06 29.65 -24.19
CA CYS A 253 -12.23 30.83 -23.97
C CYS A 253 -12.90 32.08 -24.55
N ILE A 254 -13.42 32.00 -25.78
CA ILE A 254 -14.12 33.10 -26.45
C ILE A 254 -15.37 33.53 -25.66
N GLU A 255 -16.15 32.58 -25.12
CA GLU A 255 -17.31 32.86 -24.27
C GLU A 255 -16.95 33.62 -22.97
N LYS A 256 -15.76 33.39 -22.42
CA LYS A 256 -15.34 33.94 -21.13
C LYS A 256 -14.60 35.29 -21.22
N GLY A 257 -14.21 35.74 -22.42
CA GLY A 257 -13.53 37.02 -22.67
C GLY A 257 -12.02 36.94 -22.51
#